data_AF-A0A212JVE1-F1
#
_entry.id   AF-A0A212JVE1-F1
#
_cell.length_a   1.000
_cell.length_b   1.000
_cell.length_c   1.000
_cell.angle_alpha   90.00
_cell.angle_beta   90.00
_cell.angle_gamma   90.00
#
_symmetry.space_group_name_H-M   'P 1'
#
loop_
_entity.id
_entity.type
_entity.pdbx_description
1 polymer ?
#
loop_
_entity_poly.entity_id
_entity_poly.type
_entity_poly.pdbx_seq_one_letter_code
_entity_poly.pdbx_strand_id
1 'polypeptide(L)'
;MKKLTILILLVTASIASKSQSDLPYKALSAFSNDTTAFLRYNFKTRADCYKGKKVADVLKDLQLTPKMFISEPSTRVNKYAGICIYVSNTTMLDILQYPGRKTQSIYIYWPDLMDDTEKTKLRRTYDNGGAWIQQYYDFFKNMIVGEVKY
;
A
#
# COMPACT_ATOMS: atom_id res chain seq x y z
N MET A 1 8.04 -7.70 -44.24
CA MET A 1 8.90 -8.06 -43.07
C MET A 1 8.79 -7.07 -41.91
N LYS A 2 8.98 -5.75 -42.11
CA LYS A 2 8.91 -4.74 -41.02
C LYS A 2 7.59 -4.72 -40.21
N LYS A 3 6.45 -5.01 -40.84
CA LYS A 3 5.13 -5.07 -40.18
C LYS A 3 4.97 -6.27 -39.22
N LEU A 4 5.62 -7.40 -39.52
CA LEU A 4 5.58 -8.59 -38.67
C LEU A 4 6.46 -8.41 -37.42
N THR A 5 7.59 -7.73 -37.57
CA THR A 5 8.53 -7.45 -36.47
C THR A 5 7.90 -6.53 -35.42
N ILE A 6 7.13 -5.53 -35.85
CA ILE A 6 6.41 -4.61 -34.95
C ILE A 6 5.31 -5.35 -34.17
N LEU A 7 4.58 -6.27 -34.83
CA LEU A 7 3.54 -7.06 -34.18
C LEU A 7 4.13 -8.00 -33.12
N ILE A 8 5.24 -8.67 -33.43
CA ILE A 8 5.94 -9.54 -32.48
C ILE A 8 6.43 -8.74 -31.27
N LEU A 9 7.02 -7.56 -31.49
CA LEU A 9 7.47 -6.68 -30.40
C LEU A 9 6.33 -6.24 -29.47
N LEU A 10 5.18 -5.88 -30.03
CA LEU A 10 3.97 -5.49 -29.27
C LEU A 10 3.39 -6.66 -28.45
N VAL A 11 3.40 -7.87 -29.01
CA VAL A 11 2.94 -9.07 -28.30
C VAL A 11 3.92 -9.44 -27.18
N THR A 12 5.23 -9.40 -27.41
CA THR A 12 6.21 -9.69 -26.35
C THR A 12 6.21 -8.65 -25.23
N ALA A 13 5.99 -7.36 -25.55
CA ALA A 13 5.91 -6.30 -24.55
C ALA A 13 4.66 -6.47 -23.65
N SER A 14 3.53 -6.90 -24.22
CA SER A 14 2.30 -7.12 -23.45
C SER A 14 2.34 -8.37 -22.55
N ILE A 15 3.15 -9.37 -22.88
CA ILE A 15 3.38 -10.56 -22.02
C ILE A 15 4.37 -10.24 -20.89
N ALA A 16 5.43 -9.48 -21.16
CA ALA A 16 6.43 -9.10 -20.16
C ALA A 16 5.82 -8.26 -19.01
N SER A 17 4.89 -7.35 -19.34
CA SER A 17 4.18 -6.51 -18.36
C SER A 17 3.30 -7.31 -17.39
N LYS A 18 2.76 -8.47 -17.83
CA LYS A 18 1.95 -9.35 -16.96
C LYS A 18 2.82 -10.14 -15.97
N SER A 19 4.02 -10.56 -16.39
CA SER A 19 4.89 -11.45 -15.60
C SER A 19 5.30 -10.91 -14.21
N GLN A 20 5.40 -9.59 -14.04
CA GLN A 20 5.74 -9.01 -12.73
C GLN A 20 4.56 -9.02 -11.75
N SER A 21 3.32 -8.97 -12.26
CA SER A 21 2.11 -9.06 -11.45
C SER A 21 1.84 -10.49 -10.97
N ASP A 22 2.35 -11.48 -11.69
CA ASP A 22 2.06 -12.90 -11.51
C ASP A 22 3.08 -13.65 -10.63
N LEU A 23 4.14 -12.96 -10.16
CA LEU A 23 5.09 -13.56 -9.25
C LEU A 23 4.39 -13.96 -7.92
N PRO A 24 4.75 -15.08 -7.29
CA PRO A 24 4.10 -15.50 -6.05
C PRO A 24 4.45 -14.53 -4.90
N TYR A 25 3.50 -14.29 -4.00
CA TYR A 25 3.76 -13.60 -2.73
C TYR A 25 4.74 -14.41 -1.88
N LYS A 26 5.64 -13.73 -1.16
CA LYS A 26 6.55 -14.34 -0.18
C LYS A 26 6.39 -13.65 1.16
N ALA A 27 6.14 -14.43 2.22
CA ALA A 27 6.07 -13.90 3.57
C ALA A 27 7.42 -13.31 4.03
N LEU A 28 7.40 -12.40 5.01
CA LEU A 28 8.60 -11.75 5.54
C LEU A 28 9.68 -12.73 6.03
N SER A 29 9.28 -13.87 6.58
CA SER A 29 10.19 -14.94 7.02
C SER A 29 11.06 -15.51 5.89
N ALA A 30 10.57 -15.52 4.65
CA ALA A 30 11.34 -15.95 3.48
C ALA A 30 12.53 -15.03 3.15
N PHE A 31 12.59 -13.85 3.78
CA PHE A 31 13.66 -12.87 3.63
C PHE A 31 14.51 -12.73 4.91
N SER A 32 14.50 -13.71 5.82
CA SER A 32 15.22 -13.62 7.10
C SER A 32 14.86 -12.35 7.91
N ASN A 33 13.60 -11.90 7.81
CA ASN A 33 13.09 -10.65 8.39
C ASN A 33 13.68 -9.35 7.81
N ASP A 34 14.34 -9.40 6.65
CA ASP A 34 14.74 -8.22 5.90
C ASP A 34 13.52 -7.57 5.23
N THR A 35 13.03 -6.50 5.86
CA THR A 35 11.88 -5.72 5.39
C THR A 35 12.15 -5.00 4.07
N THR A 36 13.41 -4.66 3.77
CA THR A 36 13.79 -4.00 2.51
C THR A 36 13.74 -5.00 1.37
N ALA A 37 14.29 -6.20 1.56
CA ALA A 37 14.22 -7.26 0.55
C ALA A 37 12.76 -7.70 0.30
N PHE A 38 11.97 -7.84 1.37
CA PHE A 38 10.54 -8.11 1.29
C PHE A 38 9.80 -7.07 0.44
N LEU A 39 10.00 -5.78 0.72
CA LEU A 39 9.36 -4.69 -0.02
C LEU A 39 9.80 -4.65 -1.48
N ARG A 40 11.09 -4.86 -1.75
CA ARG A 40 11.59 -4.89 -3.12
C ARG A 40 10.97 -6.02 -3.93
N TYR A 41 10.78 -7.19 -3.33
CA TYR A 41 10.22 -8.36 -4.02
C TYR A 41 8.69 -8.31 -4.16
N ASN A 42 7.96 -7.98 -3.08
CA ASN A 42 6.49 -8.01 -3.08
C ASN A 42 5.88 -6.69 -3.58
N PHE A 43 6.55 -5.54 -3.43
CA PHE A 43 5.95 -4.23 -3.71
C PHE A 43 6.62 -3.44 -4.84
N LYS A 44 7.95 -3.32 -4.86
CA LYS A 44 8.62 -2.36 -5.76
C LYS A 44 8.24 -2.51 -7.23
N THR A 45 8.19 -3.75 -7.70
CA THR A 45 7.89 -4.06 -9.10
C THR A 45 6.39 -4.24 -9.36
N ARG A 46 5.55 -4.21 -8.31
CA ARG A 46 4.10 -4.47 -8.41
C ARG A 46 3.22 -3.33 -7.91
N ALA A 47 3.81 -2.24 -7.41
CA ALA A 47 3.06 -1.12 -6.84
C ALA A 47 2.01 -0.58 -7.82
N ASP A 48 2.36 -0.50 -9.11
CA ASP A 48 1.43 -0.09 -10.17
C ASP A 48 0.35 -1.14 -10.47
N CYS A 49 0.62 -2.42 -10.24
CA CYS A 49 -0.35 -3.52 -10.39
C CYS A 49 -1.48 -3.48 -9.34
N TYR A 50 -1.29 -2.71 -8.27
CA TYR A 50 -2.31 -2.49 -7.24
C TYR A 50 -3.23 -1.31 -7.54
N LYS A 51 -2.81 -0.38 -8.41
CA LYS A 51 -3.67 0.74 -8.84
C LYS A 51 -4.90 0.19 -9.56
N GLY A 52 -6.07 0.76 -9.27
CA GLY A 52 -7.33 0.31 -9.85
C GLY A 52 -7.95 -0.94 -9.19
N LYS A 53 -7.24 -1.63 -8.28
CA LYS A 53 -7.81 -2.74 -7.48
C LYS A 53 -8.51 -2.22 -6.23
N LYS A 54 -9.38 -3.03 -5.63
CA LYS A 54 -9.97 -2.70 -4.33
C LYS A 54 -8.93 -2.87 -3.23
N VAL A 55 -9.01 -2.04 -2.18
CA VAL A 55 -8.14 -2.15 -1.00
C VAL A 55 -8.20 -3.56 -0.40
N ALA A 56 -9.38 -4.18 -0.29
CA ALA A 56 -9.50 -5.54 0.25
C ALA A 56 -8.65 -6.56 -0.51
N ASP A 57 -8.63 -6.47 -1.84
CA ASP A 57 -7.88 -7.39 -2.70
C ASP A 57 -6.38 -7.19 -2.52
N VAL A 58 -5.95 -5.94 -2.40
CA VAL A 58 -4.55 -5.59 -2.14
C VAL A 58 -4.12 -6.09 -0.76
N LEU A 59 -4.89 -5.83 0.30
CA LEU A 59 -4.55 -6.30 1.65
C LEU A 59 -4.49 -7.83 1.73
N LYS A 60 -5.39 -8.51 1.02
CA LYS A 60 -5.40 -9.98 0.92
C LYS A 60 -4.15 -10.50 0.21
N ASP A 61 -3.78 -9.90 -0.93
CA ASP A 61 -2.58 -10.29 -1.70
C ASP A 61 -1.29 -10.11 -0.88
N LEU A 62 -1.22 -8.99 -0.16
CA LEU A 62 -0.07 -8.65 0.67
C LEU A 62 0.00 -9.44 1.96
N GLN A 63 -1.10 -10.08 2.39
CA GLN A 63 -1.20 -10.78 3.67
C GLN A 63 -0.73 -9.89 4.85
N LEU A 64 -0.96 -8.59 4.75
CA LEU A 64 -0.62 -7.59 5.77
C LEU A 64 -1.88 -6.91 6.28
N THR A 65 -1.92 -6.63 7.58
CA THR A 65 -3.02 -5.89 8.20
C THR A 65 -2.62 -4.43 8.34
N PRO A 66 -3.45 -3.48 7.87
CA PRO A 66 -3.20 -2.06 8.13
C PRO A 66 -3.15 -1.80 9.63
N LYS A 67 -2.29 -0.86 10.04
CA LYS A 67 -2.05 -0.55 11.45
C LYS A 67 -2.46 0.86 11.83
N MET A 68 -2.59 1.75 10.85
CA MET A 68 -2.81 3.17 11.09
C MET A 68 -3.57 3.80 9.92
N PHE A 69 -4.48 4.73 10.26
CA PHE A 69 -5.02 5.69 9.31
C PHE A 69 -4.05 6.87 9.22
N ILE A 70 -3.78 7.35 8.01
CA ILE A 70 -2.94 8.53 7.80
C ILE A 70 -3.80 9.63 7.20
N SER A 71 -3.77 10.79 7.84
CA SER A 71 -4.25 12.04 7.26
C SER A 71 -3.15 13.07 7.48
N GLU A 72 -2.39 13.34 6.42
CA GLU A 72 -1.35 14.36 6.47
C GLU A 72 -1.68 15.52 5.53
N PRO A 73 -1.70 16.76 6.04
CA PRO A 73 -1.54 17.92 5.18
C PRO A 73 -0.07 17.96 4.72
N SER A 74 0.19 17.57 3.47
CA SER A 74 1.49 17.79 2.87
C SER A 74 1.55 19.16 2.22
N THR A 75 2.66 19.87 2.39
CA THR A 75 2.94 21.12 1.68
C THR A 75 3.36 20.92 0.22
N ARG A 76 3.57 19.66 -0.21
CA ARG A 76 4.06 19.30 -1.56
C ARG A 76 3.02 18.63 -2.45
N VAL A 77 1.99 18.03 -1.86
CA VAL A 77 0.88 17.35 -2.56
C VAL A 77 -0.36 17.65 -1.74
N ASN A 78 -1.45 18.06 -2.41
CA ASN A 78 -2.74 18.34 -1.76
C ASN A 78 -3.08 17.27 -0.71
N LYS A 79 -3.74 17.73 0.37
CA LYS A 79 -4.27 16.96 1.49
C LYS A 79 -4.59 15.49 1.13
N TYR A 80 -3.76 14.53 1.52
CA TYR A 80 -4.07 13.11 1.29
C TYR A 80 -4.58 12.44 2.55
N ALA A 81 -5.58 11.57 2.37
CA ALA A 81 -5.98 10.59 3.36
C ALA A 81 -5.69 9.19 2.83
N GLY A 82 -5.32 8.29 3.73
CA GLY A 82 -4.85 6.97 3.37
C GLY A 82 -4.68 6.03 4.54
N ILE A 83 -4.06 4.89 4.27
CA ILE A 83 -3.77 3.83 5.23
C ILE A 83 -2.28 3.52 5.24
N CYS A 84 -1.75 3.31 6.44
CA CYS A 84 -0.39 2.83 6.68
C CYS A 84 -0.43 1.35 7.04
N ILE A 85 0.46 0.59 6.40
CA ILE A 85 0.64 -0.83 6.65
C ILE A 85 2.09 -1.04 7.06
N TYR A 86 2.33 -1.41 8.31
CA TYR A 86 3.67 -1.77 8.75
C TYR A 86 4.07 -3.13 8.19
N VAL A 87 5.27 -3.20 7.62
CA VAL A 87 5.81 -4.43 7.01
C VAL A 87 6.37 -5.37 8.07
N SER A 88 6.90 -4.83 9.15
CA SER A 88 7.37 -5.60 10.29
C SER A 88 6.27 -5.78 11.33
N ASN A 89 6.45 -6.75 12.23
CA ASN A 89 5.68 -6.89 13.47
C ASN A 89 5.92 -5.72 14.46
N THR A 90 6.49 -4.60 14.00
CA THR A 90 6.77 -3.44 14.85
C THR A 90 5.44 -2.81 15.23
N THR A 91 5.16 -2.83 16.53
CA THR A 91 4.00 -2.19 17.13
C THR A 91 4.27 -0.70 17.32
N MET A 92 3.21 0.08 17.58
CA MET A 92 3.37 1.47 18.01
C MET A 92 4.25 1.57 19.27
N LEU A 93 4.09 0.62 20.20
CA LEU A 93 4.91 0.51 21.40
C LEU A 93 6.40 0.35 21.08
N ASP A 94 6.75 -0.49 20.11
CA ASP A 94 8.15 -0.66 19.67
C ASP A 94 8.71 0.63 19.05
N ILE A 95 7.89 1.40 18.33
CA ILE A 95 8.30 2.70 17.76
C ILE A 95 8.58 3.71 18.87
N LEU A 96 7.70 3.77 19.88
CA LEU A 96 7.82 4.68 21.02
C LEU A 96 9.00 4.32 21.93
N GLN A 97 9.30 3.02 22.09
CA GLN A 97 10.41 2.54 22.91
C GLN A 97 11.78 2.70 22.24
N TYR A 98 11.84 2.71 20.90
CA TYR A 98 13.08 2.83 20.13
C TYR A 98 13.01 3.98 19.11
N PRO A 99 12.96 5.23 19.58
CA PRO A 99 12.91 6.41 18.71
C PRO A 99 14.19 6.47 17.86
N GLY A 100 14.09 6.11 16.58
CA GLY A 100 15.22 6.00 15.65
C GLY A 100 15.26 4.68 14.87
N ARG A 101 14.52 3.66 15.31
CA ARG A 101 14.33 2.43 14.53
C ARG A 101 13.47 2.75 13.30
N LYS A 102 14.08 2.70 12.12
CA LYS A 102 13.36 2.89 10.85
C LYS A 102 12.41 1.72 10.63
N THR A 103 11.11 1.98 10.69
CA THR A 103 10.09 1.05 10.21
C THR A 103 9.90 1.27 8.72
N GLN A 104 9.82 0.18 7.97
CA GLN A 104 9.40 0.25 6.57
C GLN A 104 7.89 0.05 6.52
N SER A 105 7.20 0.92 5.78
CA SER A 105 5.74 0.96 5.76
C SER A 105 5.26 1.07 4.32
N ILE A 106 4.10 0.48 4.02
CA ILE A 106 3.39 0.72 2.76
C ILE A 106 2.30 1.73 3.03
N TYR A 107 2.19 2.69 2.11
CA TYR A 107 1.21 3.74 2.12
C TYR A 107 0.26 3.52 0.95
N ILE A 108 -1.03 3.43 1.23
CA ILE A 108 -2.08 3.54 0.20
C ILE A 108 -2.83 4.84 0.47
N TYR A 109 -2.88 5.75 -0.49
CA TYR A 109 -3.50 7.06 -0.28
C TYR A 109 -4.24 7.58 -1.50
N TRP A 110 -5.08 8.58 -1.24
CA TRP A 110 -5.98 9.21 -2.19
C TRP A 110 -5.88 10.74 -2.05
N PRO A 111 -5.40 11.45 -3.08
CA PRO A 111 -5.19 12.90 -3.04
C PRO A 111 -6.46 13.73 -2.80
N ASP A 112 -7.61 13.31 -3.32
CA ASP A 112 -8.86 14.09 -3.22
C ASP A 112 -9.80 13.56 -2.14
N LEU A 113 -9.28 12.72 -1.25
CA LEU A 113 -10.13 12.03 -0.30
C LEU A 113 -10.55 12.94 0.85
N MET A 114 -9.89 14.06 1.16
CA MET A 114 -10.11 14.77 2.42
C MET A 114 -11.41 15.60 2.56
N ASP A 115 -12.21 15.79 1.52
CA ASP A 115 -13.35 16.74 1.54
C ASP A 115 -14.71 16.16 2.01
N ASP A 116 -14.74 14.94 2.55
CA ASP A 116 -15.99 14.27 2.96
C ASP A 116 -16.22 14.31 4.49
N THR A 117 -17.48 14.50 4.87
CA THR A 117 -17.95 14.54 6.26
C THR A 117 -17.69 13.22 6.99
N GLU A 118 -17.88 12.06 6.34
CA GLU A 118 -17.64 10.75 6.95
C GLU A 118 -16.16 10.54 7.30
N LYS A 119 -15.27 11.11 6.50
CA LYS A 119 -13.81 11.00 6.67
C LYS A 119 -13.30 11.91 7.76
N THR A 120 -13.90 13.09 7.91
CA THR A 120 -13.64 13.98 9.04
C THR A 120 -14.01 13.31 10.36
N LYS A 121 -15.09 12.51 10.38
CA LYS A 121 -15.45 11.69 11.56
C LYS A 121 -14.42 10.59 11.82
N LEU A 122 -14.01 9.83 10.80
CA LEU A 122 -12.98 8.79 10.95
C LEU A 122 -11.65 9.35 11.46
N ARG A 123 -11.22 10.51 10.94
CA ARG A 123 -10.03 11.20 11.42
C ARG A 123 -10.13 11.56 12.90
N ARG A 124 -11.25 12.15 13.34
CA ARG A 124 -11.44 12.50 14.76
C ARG A 124 -11.39 11.27 15.67
N THR A 125 -11.95 10.14 15.23
CA THR A 125 -11.86 8.88 15.99
C THR A 125 -10.42 8.38 16.09
N TYR A 126 -9.62 8.54 15.04
CA TYR A 126 -8.21 8.13 15.03
C TYR A 126 -7.32 9.04 15.88
N ASP A 127 -7.45 10.36 15.71
CA ASP A 127 -6.67 11.39 16.42
C ASP A 127 -6.86 11.31 17.95
N ASN A 128 -7.93 10.68 18.42
CA ASN A 128 -8.19 10.37 19.83
C ASN A 128 -7.51 9.08 20.34
N GLY A 129 -6.44 8.62 19.68
CA GLY A 129 -5.65 7.45 20.11
C GLY A 129 -6.18 6.09 19.61
N GLY A 130 -6.94 6.09 18.52
CA GLY A 130 -7.55 4.87 17.98
C GLY A 130 -6.53 3.93 17.33
N ALA A 131 -6.46 2.67 17.77
CA ALA A 131 -5.83 1.60 17.00
C ALA A 131 -6.61 1.33 15.70
N TRP A 132 -5.99 0.65 14.73
CA TRP A 132 -6.74 0.18 13.56
C TRP A 132 -7.89 -0.77 13.99
N ILE A 133 -9.14 -0.31 13.85
CA ILE A 133 -10.35 -1.07 14.14
C ILE A 133 -11.09 -1.46 12.86
N GLN A 134 -11.99 -2.44 12.99
CA GLN A 134 -12.83 -2.95 11.90
C GLN A 134 -13.56 -1.84 11.13
N GLN A 135 -13.98 -0.77 11.79
CA GLN A 135 -14.63 0.39 11.17
C GLN A 135 -13.76 1.05 10.09
N TYR A 136 -12.44 1.15 10.29
CA TYR A 136 -11.54 1.70 9.26
C TYR A 136 -11.43 0.75 8.07
N TYR A 137 -11.28 -0.56 8.34
CA TYR A 137 -11.29 -1.55 7.26
C TYR A 137 -12.58 -1.48 6.45
N ASP A 138 -13.74 -1.42 7.09
CA ASP A 138 -15.02 -1.39 6.40
C ASP A 138 -15.21 -0.13 5.53
N PHE A 139 -14.63 1.00 5.95
CA PHE A 139 -14.60 2.22 5.15
C PHE A 139 -13.72 2.06 3.90
N PHE A 140 -12.49 1.56 4.06
CA PHE A 140 -11.52 1.52 2.96
C PHE A 140 -11.67 0.31 2.03
N LYS A 141 -12.19 -0.84 2.50
CA LYS A 141 -12.10 -2.14 1.81
C LYS A 141 -12.61 -2.12 0.36
N ASN A 142 -13.63 -1.31 0.07
CA ASN A 142 -14.27 -1.22 -1.23
C ASN A 142 -13.72 -0.08 -2.11
N MET A 143 -12.86 0.77 -1.56
CA MET A 143 -12.26 1.86 -2.31
C MET A 143 -11.27 1.34 -3.33
N ILE A 144 -11.20 2.04 -4.46
CA ILE A 144 -10.22 1.76 -5.52
C ILE A 144 -8.90 2.39 -5.15
N VAL A 145 -7.82 1.63 -5.08
CA VAL A 145 -6.48 2.12 -4.78
C VAL A 145 -6.05 3.21 -5.76
N GLY A 146 -5.79 4.40 -5.23
CA GLY A 146 -5.30 5.56 -5.98
C GLY A 146 -3.80 5.49 -6.20
N GLU A 147 -3.03 5.68 -5.12
CA GLU A 147 -1.57 5.58 -5.15
C GLU A 147 -1.03 4.64 -4.07
N VAL A 148 0.10 3.97 -4.36
CA VAL A 148 0.80 3.08 -3.44
C VAL A 148 2.29 3.46 -3.39
N LYS A 149 2.85 3.60 -2.19
CA LYS A 149 4.26 3.92 -1.94
C LYS A 149 4.83 3.08 -0.78
N TYR A 150 6.14 2.93 -0.70
CA TYR A 150 6.86 2.30 0.41
C TYR A 150 8.24 2.93 0.63
#